data_AF-A0A067F7X4-F1
#
_entry.id   AF-A0A067F7X4-F1
#
_cell.length_a   1.000
_cell.length_b   1.000
_cell.length_c   1.000
_cell.angle_alpha   90.00
_cell.angle_beta   90.00
_cell.angle_gamma   90.00
#
_symmetry.space_group_name_H-M   'P 1'
#
loop_
_entity.id
_entity.type
_entity.pdbx_description
1 polymer ?
#
loop_
_entity_poly.entity_id
_entity_poly.type
_entity_poly.pdbx_seq_one_letter_code
_entity_poly.pdbx_strand_id
1 'polypeptide(L)'
;MQMDLQIKVAQAVHVLNHDTESCNRVAANQWLVQFQQTDAAWEIATSILTSDRQSFLTDFEVEFFAAQILKRKIQNEGYYLQSAAKDALLNALLVAAKRFSSGPPQLLTQICLALSALILRAVEHGKPIEKLFYSLQNLQSQDNGNMAVLEMLTVLPEEVIDSQASDCNISSAHRSQYGQELLSHTPMVVEFLMQQSDKRFDGGVPVQLHDRNRKILRCLLSWVRAGCFTEISQGSLAAHPLLNFVFNSLQVQSSFDVAIEVLVELVGRHEGLPQALLCRVPFLKELLLLPALTDGDEKVIGGLACLMSEIGQAAPSLIVEASPEALALADALLSCVAFPSEDWEIADSTLQFWSTLASYILGLDASIAKNKKHVEDMFFSVFSALLDALLLRAQVDESSFNDDGMVDLPDGLVQFRMNLVELLVDICQLLRSATFIQK
;
A
#
# COMPACT_ATOMS: atom_id res chain seq x y z
N MET A 1 -35.68 3.44 28.10
CA MET A 1 -34.35 4.01 28.43
C MET A 1 -33.31 3.73 27.35
N GLN A 2 -32.95 2.48 27.05
CA GLN A 2 -31.94 2.16 26.02
C GLN A 2 -32.37 2.59 24.61
N MET A 3 -33.64 2.33 24.25
CA MET A 3 -34.23 2.76 22.98
C MET A 3 -34.30 4.30 22.85
N ASP A 4 -34.59 5.00 23.96
CA ASP A 4 -34.63 6.48 23.97
C ASP A 4 -33.23 7.08 23.72
N LEU A 5 -32.19 6.44 24.23
CA LEU A 5 -30.82 6.90 24.05
C LEU A 5 -30.32 6.62 22.62
N GLN A 6 -30.70 5.49 22.02
CA GLN A 6 -30.45 5.22 20.60
C GLN A 6 -31.07 6.27 19.69
N ILE A 7 -32.32 6.67 19.97
CA ILE A 7 -33.01 7.72 19.22
C ILE A 7 -32.25 9.05 19.35
N LYS A 8 -31.80 9.41 20.55
CA LYS A 8 -31.01 10.63 20.76
C LYS A 8 -29.69 10.62 20.01
N VAL A 9 -28.99 9.47 19.98
CA VAL A 9 -27.76 9.31 19.20
C VAL A 9 -28.04 9.49 17.71
N ALA A 10 -29.07 8.84 17.17
CA ALA A 10 -29.43 8.97 15.77
C ALA A 10 -29.79 10.42 15.40
N GLN A 11 -30.55 11.11 16.23
CA GLN A 11 -30.90 12.52 16.05
C GLN A 11 -29.68 13.44 16.09
N ALA A 12 -28.78 13.24 17.07
CA ALA A 12 -27.57 14.05 17.19
C ALA A 12 -26.62 13.83 16.01
N VAL A 13 -26.48 12.60 15.51
CA VAL A 13 -25.68 12.30 14.30
C VAL A 13 -26.30 12.99 13.08
N HIS A 14 -27.61 12.90 12.90
CA HIS A 14 -28.30 13.57 11.80
C HIS A 14 -28.13 15.10 11.86
N VAL A 15 -28.28 15.72 13.03
CA VAL A 15 -28.06 17.17 13.21
C VAL A 15 -26.62 17.53 12.87
N LEU A 16 -25.64 16.75 13.33
CA LEU A 16 -24.22 17.00 13.05
C LEU A 16 -23.92 17.05 11.55
N ASN A 17 -24.52 16.15 10.75
CA ASN A 17 -24.20 15.99 9.33
C ASN A 17 -25.06 16.86 8.40
N HIS A 18 -26.31 17.15 8.77
CA HIS A 18 -27.28 17.76 7.85
C HIS A 18 -27.84 19.12 8.28
N ASP A 19 -27.63 19.55 9.53
CA ASP A 19 -28.17 20.84 9.99
C ASP A 19 -27.41 22.02 9.35
N THR A 20 -28.16 23.00 8.85
CA THR A 20 -27.61 24.18 8.17
C THR A 20 -26.98 25.16 9.16
N GLU A 21 -27.42 25.17 10.41
CA GLU A 21 -26.93 26.08 11.44
C GLU A 21 -25.68 25.52 12.12
N SER A 22 -24.58 26.29 12.11
CA SER A 22 -23.32 25.86 12.70
C SER A 22 -23.41 25.66 14.22
N CYS A 23 -24.25 26.44 14.92
CA CYS A 23 -24.45 26.32 16.37
C CYS A 23 -25.07 24.96 16.75
N ASN A 24 -26.05 24.47 16.00
CA ASN A 24 -26.70 23.18 16.24
C ASN A 24 -25.73 22.02 16.01
N ARG A 25 -24.93 22.09 14.93
CA ARG A 25 -23.87 21.11 14.65
C ARG A 25 -22.82 21.06 15.77
N VAL A 26 -22.40 22.20 16.28
CA VAL A 26 -21.45 22.27 17.41
C VAL A 26 -22.06 21.68 18.68
N ALA A 27 -23.30 22.00 19.00
CA ALA A 27 -23.99 21.45 20.15
C ALA A 27 -24.18 19.93 20.05
N ALA A 28 -24.57 19.42 18.88
CA ALA A 28 -24.67 17.99 18.61
C ALA A 28 -23.32 17.29 18.76
N ASN A 29 -22.24 17.85 18.19
CA ASN A 29 -20.89 17.31 18.34
C ASN A 29 -20.45 17.27 19.82
N GLN A 30 -20.68 18.34 20.58
CA GLN A 30 -20.34 18.38 22.01
C GLN A 30 -21.08 17.30 22.79
N TRP A 31 -22.38 17.12 22.52
CA TRP A 31 -23.16 16.07 23.15
C TRP A 31 -22.65 14.67 22.78
N LEU A 32 -22.32 14.44 21.51
CA LEU A 32 -21.77 13.16 21.04
C LEU A 32 -20.39 12.86 21.65
N VAL A 33 -19.53 13.87 21.82
CA VAL A 33 -18.24 13.75 22.51
C VAL A 33 -18.44 13.39 23.99
N GLN A 34 -19.40 14.01 24.67
CA GLN A 34 -19.75 13.65 26.05
C GLN A 34 -20.30 12.23 26.14
N PHE A 35 -21.20 11.87 25.22
CA PHE A 35 -21.76 10.53 25.13
C PHE A 35 -20.67 9.46 24.96
N GLN A 36 -19.66 9.70 24.12
CA GLN A 36 -18.52 8.78 23.92
C GLN A 36 -17.78 8.42 25.21
N GLN A 37 -17.78 9.31 26.20
CA GLN A 37 -17.11 9.10 27.48
C GLN A 37 -17.95 8.27 28.47
N THR A 38 -19.23 8.02 28.18
CA THR A 38 -20.13 7.28 29.06
C THR A 38 -20.01 5.76 28.89
N ASP A 39 -20.34 5.00 29.93
CA ASP A 39 -20.41 3.53 29.85
C ASP A 39 -21.53 3.06 28.90
N ALA A 40 -22.63 3.81 28.83
CA ALA A 40 -23.75 3.52 27.94
C ALA A 40 -23.35 3.47 26.45
N ALA A 41 -22.26 4.14 26.06
CA ALA A 41 -21.77 4.14 24.70
C ALA A 41 -21.38 2.73 24.21
N TRP A 42 -20.88 1.86 25.10
CA TRP A 42 -20.56 0.47 24.77
C TRP A 42 -21.79 -0.30 24.28
N GLU A 43 -22.84 -0.32 25.09
CA GLU A 43 -24.06 -1.08 24.81
C GLU A 43 -24.84 -0.50 23.64
N ILE A 44 -24.95 0.83 23.55
CA ILE A 44 -25.70 1.50 22.50
C ILE A 44 -25.05 1.30 21.14
N ALA A 45 -23.74 1.52 21.03
CA ALA A 45 -23.02 1.34 19.78
C ALA A 45 -23.02 -0.13 19.34
N THR A 46 -22.82 -1.06 20.29
CA THR A 46 -22.92 -2.51 20.00
C THR A 46 -24.31 -2.87 19.48
N SER A 47 -25.36 -2.40 20.14
CA SER A 47 -26.74 -2.68 19.71
C SER A 47 -27.04 -2.11 18.34
N ILE A 48 -26.60 -0.89 18.01
CA ILE A 48 -26.81 -0.29 16.67
C ILE A 48 -26.22 -1.20 15.57
N LEU A 49 -25.01 -1.73 15.81
CA LEU A 49 -24.32 -2.58 14.83
C LEU A 49 -24.89 -4.00 14.72
N THR A 50 -25.49 -4.53 15.79
CA THR A 50 -26.06 -5.90 15.79
C THR A 50 -27.55 -5.97 15.52
N SER A 51 -28.29 -4.87 15.63
CA SER A 51 -29.75 -4.84 15.41
C SER A 51 -30.13 -5.09 13.94
N ASP A 52 -31.14 -5.93 13.69
CA ASP A 52 -31.63 -6.18 12.33
C ASP A 52 -32.21 -4.91 11.66
N ARG A 53 -32.05 -4.82 10.33
CA ARG A 53 -32.35 -3.68 9.43
C ARG A 53 -33.79 -3.11 9.48
N GLN A 54 -34.66 -3.60 10.35
CA GLN A 54 -36.08 -3.20 10.42
C GLN A 54 -36.34 -1.99 11.32
N SER A 55 -35.30 -1.41 11.93
CA SER A 55 -35.40 -0.13 12.62
C SER A 55 -35.30 1.00 11.59
N PHE A 56 -36.39 1.72 11.35
CA PHE A 56 -36.46 2.95 10.52
C PHE A 56 -35.54 4.10 10.99
N LEU A 57 -34.75 3.88 12.04
CA LEU A 57 -33.90 4.87 12.72
C LEU A 57 -32.39 4.69 12.43
N THR A 58 -31.98 3.57 11.82
CA THR A 58 -30.57 3.26 11.58
C THR A 58 -30.21 3.49 10.12
N ASP A 59 -29.52 4.61 9.86
CA ASP A 59 -28.89 4.94 8.58
C ASP A 59 -27.38 4.68 8.64
N PHE A 60 -26.71 4.65 7.48
CA PHE A 60 -25.27 4.42 7.34
C PHE A 60 -24.45 5.32 8.28
N GLU A 61 -24.81 6.59 8.41
CA GLU A 61 -24.08 7.54 9.26
C GLU A 61 -24.09 7.15 10.73
N VAL A 62 -25.22 6.64 11.22
CA VAL A 62 -25.40 6.20 12.62
C VAL A 62 -24.63 4.90 12.88
N GLU A 63 -24.67 3.97 11.92
CA GLU A 63 -23.91 2.72 11.97
C GLU A 63 -22.40 3.00 11.93
N PHE A 64 -21.96 3.92 11.07
CA PHE A 64 -20.56 4.33 10.96
C PHE A 64 -20.07 5.02 12.24
N PHE A 65 -20.87 5.93 12.79
CA PHE A 65 -20.59 6.56 14.08
C PHE A 65 -20.47 5.51 15.19
N ALA A 66 -21.38 4.54 15.27
CA ALA A 66 -21.31 3.47 16.26
C ALA A 66 -20.01 2.64 16.16
N ALA A 67 -19.59 2.27 14.94
CA ALA A 67 -18.32 1.57 14.72
C ALA A 67 -17.10 2.40 15.16
N GLN A 68 -17.09 3.69 14.85
CA GLN A 68 -16.01 4.60 15.27
C GLN A 68 -15.93 4.76 16.79
N ILE A 69 -17.08 4.87 17.47
CA ILE A 69 -17.10 4.94 18.94
C ILE A 69 -16.50 3.67 19.52
N LEU A 70 -16.95 2.49 19.07
CA LEU A 70 -16.44 1.24 19.61
C LEU A 70 -14.94 1.14 19.40
N LYS A 71 -14.43 1.42 18.20
CA LYS A 71 -12.98 1.46 17.94
C LYS A 71 -12.25 2.34 18.97
N ARG A 72 -12.68 3.60 19.11
CA ARG A 72 -12.02 4.57 20.01
C ARG A 72 -12.10 4.14 21.48
N LYS A 73 -13.27 3.66 21.94
CA LYS A 73 -13.42 3.20 23.33
C LYS A 73 -12.59 1.94 23.61
N ILE A 74 -12.48 1.02 22.65
CA ILE A 74 -11.61 -0.15 22.76
C ILE A 74 -10.15 0.26 22.87
N GLN A 75 -9.71 1.20 22.05
CA GLN A 75 -8.33 1.68 22.09
C GLN A 75 -7.99 2.38 23.43
N ASN A 76 -8.92 3.19 23.97
CA ASN A 76 -8.68 3.97 25.18
C ASN A 76 -8.94 3.22 26.49
N GLU A 77 -10.01 2.43 26.54
CA GLU A 77 -10.56 1.85 27.77
C GLU A 77 -10.56 0.30 27.74
N GLY A 78 -10.20 -0.33 26.61
CA GLY A 78 -10.32 -1.77 26.41
C GLY A 78 -9.52 -2.63 27.38
N TYR A 79 -8.42 -2.10 27.94
CA TYR A 79 -7.63 -2.80 28.96
C TYR A 79 -8.42 -3.07 30.24
N TYR A 80 -9.30 -2.15 30.63
CA TYR A 80 -10.07 -2.21 31.86
C TYR A 80 -11.31 -3.11 31.77
N LEU A 81 -11.68 -3.56 30.56
CA LEU A 81 -12.81 -4.45 30.37
C LEU A 81 -12.52 -5.84 30.96
N GLN A 82 -13.52 -6.38 31.66
CA GLN A 82 -13.48 -7.77 32.14
C GLN A 82 -13.47 -8.75 30.97
N SER A 83 -12.89 -9.94 31.16
CA SER A 83 -12.78 -10.98 30.12
C SER A 83 -14.14 -11.32 29.49
N ALA A 84 -15.18 -11.48 30.31
CA ALA A 84 -16.53 -11.81 29.80
C ALA A 84 -17.11 -10.70 28.91
N ALA A 85 -16.84 -9.42 29.24
CA ALA A 85 -17.27 -8.28 28.43
C ALA A 85 -16.49 -8.22 27.10
N LYS A 86 -15.19 -8.53 27.13
CA LYS A 86 -14.36 -8.64 25.92
C LYS A 86 -14.87 -9.75 25.00
N ASP A 87 -15.19 -10.91 25.53
CA ASP A 87 -15.73 -12.04 24.75
C ASP A 87 -17.11 -11.73 24.16
N ALA A 88 -17.99 -11.07 24.92
CA ALA A 88 -19.29 -10.62 24.43
C ALA A 88 -19.16 -9.59 23.29
N LEU A 89 -18.27 -8.61 23.46
CA LEU A 89 -18.00 -7.59 22.46
C LEU A 89 -17.35 -8.18 21.20
N LEU A 90 -16.44 -9.14 21.34
CA LEU A 90 -15.84 -9.89 20.25
C LEU A 90 -16.92 -10.55 19.39
N ASN A 91 -17.83 -11.29 20.02
CA ASN A 91 -18.93 -11.94 19.33
C ASN A 91 -19.86 -10.94 18.64
N ALA A 92 -20.18 -9.82 19.29
CA ALA A 92 -21.03 -8.79 18.71
C ALA A 92 -20.41 -8.13 17.48
N LEU A 93 -19.11 -7.82 17.52
CA LEU A 93 -18.37 -7.27 16.39
C LEU A 93 -18.23 -8.28 15.24
N LEU A 94 -18.05 -9.57 15.52
CA LEU A 94 -18.06 -10.62 14.49
C LEU A 94 -19.42 -10.72 13.79
N VAL A 95 -20.52 -10.64 14.56
CA VAL A 95 -21.89 -10.59 14.01
C VAL A 95 -22.07 -9.35 13.13
N ALA A 96 -21.61 -8.18 13.60
CA ALA A 96 -21.65 -6.94 12.82
C ALA A 96 -20.82 -7.05 11.52
N ALA A 97 -19.59 -7.56 11.60
CA ALA A 97 -18.72 -7.73 10.43
C ALA A 97 -19.37 -8.63 9.38
N LYS A 98 -20.03 -9.73 9.81
CA LYS A 98 -20.83 -10.56 8.91
C LYS A 98 -22.00 -9.79 8.30
N ARG A 99 -22.78 -9.07 9.10
CA ARG A 99 -23.94 -8.29 8.64
C ARG A 99 -23.55 -7.28 7.56
N PHE A 100 -22.40 -6.63 7.73
CA PHE A 100 -21.91 -5.60 6.83
C PHE A 100 -20.92 -6.10 5.78
N SER A 101 -20.78 -7.42 5.59
CA SER A 101 -19.84 -7.99 4.61
C SER A 101 -20.19 -7.64 3.17
N SER A 102 -21.48 -7.45 2.87
CA SER A 102 -22.01 -6.93 1.61
C SER A 102 -22.47 -5.46 1.72
N GLY A 103 -22.14 -4.77 2.81
CA GLY A 103 -22.50 -3.39 3.08
C GLY A 103 -21.48 -2.37 2.57
N PRO A 104 -21.59 -1.10 2.99
CA PRO A 104 -20.62 -0.06 2.68
C PRO A 104 -19.21 -0.45 3.17
N PRO A 105 -18.17 -0.39 2.31
CA PRO A 105 -16.84 -0.90 2.67
C PRO A 105 -16.23 -0.17 3.86
N GLN A 106 -16.42 1.15 3.93
CA GLN A 106 -15.90 1.99 5.01
C GLN A 106 -16.41 1.56 6.40
N LEU A 107 -17.67 1.12 6.49
CA LEU A 107 -18.26 0.65 7.73
C LEU A 107 -17.66 -0.70 8.15
N LEU A 108 -17.50 -1.62 7.20
CA LEU A 108 -16.85 -2.91 7.46
C LEU A 108 -15.40 -2.71 7.94
N THR A 109 -14.64 -1.81 7.31
CA THR A 109 -13.28 -1.46 7.74
C THR A 109 -13.27 -0.95 9.19
N GLN A 110 -14.18 -0.04 9.57
CA GLN A 110 -14.24 0.46 10.96
C GLN A 110 -14.57 -0.65 11.97
N ILE A 111 -15.47 -1.58 11.61
CA ILE A 111 -15.80 -2.73 12.46
C ILE A 111 -14.58 -3.66 12.60
N CYS A 112 -13.87 -3.97 11.50
CA CYS A 112 -12.67 -4.81 11.53
C CYS A 112 -11.51 -4.14 12.29
N LEU A 113 -11.37 -2.81 12.24
CA LEU A 113 -10.41 -2.06 13.04
C LEU A 113 -10.76 -2.12 14.54
N ALA A 114 -12.04 -1.96 14.90
CA ALA A 114 -12.51 -2.14 16.27
C ALA A 114 -12.24 -3.57 16.76
N LEU A 115 -12.45 -4.58 15.91
CA LEU A 115 -12.16 -5.99 16.19
C LEU A 115 -10.65 -6.21 16.40
N SER A 116 -9.80 -5.66 15.54
CA SER A 116 -8.33 -5.71 15.66
C SER A 116 -7.87 -5.10 16.98
N ALA A 117 -8.34 -3.89 17.27
CA ALA A 117 -8.02 -3.18 18.50
C ALA A 117 -8.43 -3.98 19.75
N LEU A 118 -9.57 -4.68 19.70
CA LEU A 118 -10.05 -5.51 20.80
C LEU A 118 -9.15 -6.73 21.00
N ILE A 119 -8.82 -7.44 19.91
CA ILE A 119 -7.98 -8.64 19.94
C ILE A 119 -6.61 -8.33 20.55
N LEU A 120 -5.97 -7.23 20.16
CA LEU A 120 -4.67 -6.81 20.69
C LEU A 120 -4.72 -6.39 22.17
N ARG A 121 -5.91 -6.17 22.73
CA ARG A 121 -6.14 -5.80 24.14
C ARG A 121 -6.87 -6.89 24.93
N ALA A 122 -7.22 -7.99 24.28
CA ALA A 122 -8.12 -8.99 24.83
C ALA A 122 -7.43 -9.93 25.83
N VAL A 123 -6.11 -10.13 25.74
CA VAL A 123 -5.44 -11.18 26.53
C VAL A 123 -4.03 -10.77 26.93
N GLU A 124 -3.79 -10.67 28.24
CA GLU A 124 -2.45 -10.42 28.80
C GLU A 124 -1.55 -11.67 28.71
N HIS A 125 -2.11 -12.89 28.69
CA HIS A 125 -1.36 -14.16 28.79
C HIS A 125 -1.79 -15.26 27.78
N GLY A 126 -2.03 -14.92 26.51
CA GLY A 126 -2.45 -15.92 25.52
C GLY A 126 -2.14 -15.54 24.08
N LYS A 127 -2.73 -16.29 23.15
CA LYS A 127 -2.62 -16.11 21.71
C LYS A 127 -3.93 -15.55 21.12
N PRO A 128 -4.15 -14.22 21.20
CA PRO A 128 -5.41 -13.61 20.80
C PRO A 128 -5.66 -13.63 19.28
N ILE A 129 -4.61 -13.60 18.46
CA ILE A 129 -4.72 -13.69 17.00
C ILE A 129 -5.11 -15.11 16.60
N GLU A 130 -4.55 -16.14 17.22
CA GLU A 130 -4.92 -17.53 16.98
C GLU A 130 -6.42 -17.76 17.24
N LYS A 131 -6.95 -17.20 18.34
CA LYS A 131 -8.39 -17.23 18.64
C LYS A 131 -9.23 -16.53 17.55
N LEU A 132 -8.78 -15.38 17.07
CA LEU A 132 -9.45 -14.69 15.98
C LEU A 132 -9.49 -15.56 14.72
N PHE A 133 -8.39 -16.23 14.35
CA PHE A 133 -8.35 -17.09 13.17
C PHE A 133 -9.37 -18.25 13.25
N TYR A 134 -9.58 -18.83 14.43
CA TYR A 134 -10.67 -19.80 14.62
C TYR A 134 -12.06 -19.20 14.37
N SER A 135 -12.31 -17.97 14.87
CA SER A 135 -13.56 -17.26 14.60
C SER A 135 -13.73 -16.90 13.11
N LEU A 136 -12.64 -16.57 12.41
CA LEU A 136 -12.67 -16.25 10.98
C LEU A 136 -13.00 -17.48 10.13
N GLN A 137 -12.47 -18.66 10.46
CA GLN A 137 -12.86 -19.91 9.78
C GLN A 137 -14.36 -20.18 9.89
N ASN A 138 -14.95 -19.95 11.07
CA ASN A 138 -16.39 -20.05 11.26
C ASN A 138 -17.16 -19.03 10.40
N LEU A 139 -16.64 -17.80 10.28
CA LEU A 139 -17.24 -16.76 9.44
C LEU A 139 -17.17 -17.12 7.95
N GLN A 140 -16.07 -17.70 7.48
CA GLN A 140 -15.87 -18.12 6.08
C GLN A 140 -16.90 -19.17 5.62
N SER A 141 -17.32 -20.07 6.52
CA SER A 141 -18.30 -21.13 6.21
C SER A 141 -19.72 -20.64 5.95
N GLN A 142 -19.98 -19.34 6.10
CA GLN A 142 -21.29 -18.71 5.96
C GLN A 142 -21.34 -17.83 4.70
N ASP A 143 -22.53 -17.71 4.09
CA ASP A 143 -22.70 -16.92 2.86
C ASP A 143 -22.18 -15.48 3.02
N ASN A 144 -21.36 -15.04 2.06
CA ASN A 144 -20.69 -13.74 2.00
C ASN A 144 -19.70 -13.43 3.15
N GLY A 145 -19.33 -14.39 3.99
CA GLY A 145 -18.35 -14.19 5.07
C GLY A 145 -16.93 -13.88 4.59
N ASN A 146 -16.57 -14.31 3.38
CA ASN A 146 -15.23 -14.12 2.82
C ASN A 146 -14.82 -12.64 2.70
N MET A 147 -15.77 -11.72 2.45
CA MET A 147 -15.46 -10.29 2.33
C MET A 147 -15.07 -9.69 3.68
N ALA A 148 -15.79 -10.05 4.75
CA ALA A 148 -15.46 -9.64 6.10
C ALA A 148 -14.14 -10.25 6.57
N VAL A 149 -13.87 -11.50 6.21
CA VAL A 149 -12.59 -12.15 6.51
C VAL A 149 -11.44 -11.48 5.76
N LEU A 150 -11.61 -11.17 4.47
CA LEU A 150 -10.61 -10.47 3.69
C LEU A 150 -10.30 -9.08 4.25
N GLU A 151 -11.33 -8.32 4.63
CA GLU A 151 -11.14 -7.02 5.27
C GLU A 151 -10.41 -7.17 6.62
N MET A 152 -10.83 -8.13 7.45
CA MET A 152 -10.19 -8.40 8.73
C MET A 152 -8.71 -8.76 8.58
N LEU A 153 -8.39 -9.63 7.62
CA LEU A 153 -7.01 -9.99 7.31
C LEU A 153 -6.21 -8.82 6.71
N THR A 154 -6.86 -7.82 6.12
CA THR A 154 -6.19 -6.62 5.61
C THR A 154 -5.83 -5.66 6.75
N VAL A 155 -6.76 -5.38 7.66
CA VAL A 155 -6.54 -4.38 8.71
C VAL A 155 -5.78 -4.91 9.92
N LEU A 156 -5.80 -6.23 10.17
CA LEU A 156 -5.14 -6.81 11.35
C LEU A 156 -3.62 -6.57 11.35
N PRO A 157 -2.86 -6.84 10.26
CA PRO A 157 -1.43 -6.55 10.23
C PRO A 157 -1.14 -5.05 10.39
N GLU A 158 -1.95 -4.19 9.78
CA GLU A 158 -1.82 -2.73 9.88
C GLU A 158 -1.97 -2.25 11.33
N GLU A 159 -2.99 -2.73 12.06
CA GLU A 159 -3.20 -2.38 13.47
C GLU A 159 -2.09 -2.98 14.36
N VAL A 160 -1.59 -4.18 14.04
CA VAL A 160 -0.43 -4.75 14.75
C VAL A 160 0.77 -3.83 14.59
N ILE A 161 1.12 -3.43 13.36
CA ILE A 161 2.25 -2.54 13.07
C ILE A 161 2.05 -1.15 13.72
N ASP A 162 0.87 -0.54 13.58
CA ASP A 162 0.59 0.78 14.18
C ASP A 162 0.69 0.72 15.71
N SER A 163 0.10 -0.30 16.34
CA SER A 163 0.20 -0.50 17.79
C SER A 163 1.66 -0.67 18.27
N GLN A 164 2.57 -1.11 17.40
CA GLN A 164 4.00 -1.16 17.73
C GLN A 164 4.64 0.23 17.79
N ALA A 165 4.18 1.17 16.96
CA ALA A 165 4.72 2.51 16.86
C ALA A 165 4.07 3.52 17.83
N SER A 166 2.76 3.43 18.05
CA SER A 166 1.97 4.50 18.67
C SER A 166 1.42 4.19 20.07
N ASP A 167 1.16 2.92 20.42
CA ASP A 167 0.48 2.58 21.67
C ASP A 167 1.44 2.28 22.82
N CYS A 168 1.77 3.27 23.64
CA CYS A 168 2.68 3.13 24.79
C CYS A 168 2.18 2.16 25.87
N ASN A 169 0.90 1.76 25.86
CA ASN A 169 0.33 0.88 26.87
C ASN A 169 0.63 -0.61 26.62
N ILE A 170 1.03 -0.97 25.39
CA ILE A 170 1.48 -2.32 25.06
C ILE A 170 2.99 -2.40 25.25
N SER A 171 3.47 -3.38 26.03
CA SER A 171 4.90 -3.60 26.22
C SER A 171 5.60 -4.00 24.91
N SER A 172 6.90 -3.70 24.78
CA SER A 172 7.70 -4.12 23.62
C SER A 172 7.73 -5.65 23.43
N ALA A 173 7.70 -6.40 24.53
CA ALA A 173 7.63 -7.86 24.51
C ALA A 173 6.31 -8.37 23.89
N HIS A 174 5.18 -7.80 24.29
CA HIS A 174 3.87 -8.17 23.72
C HIS A 174 3.75 -7.77 22.25
N ARG A 175 4.28 -6.60 21.88
CA ARG A 175 4.38 -6.14 20.48
C ARG A 175 5.11 -7.13 19.58
N SER A 176 6.28 -7.61 20.02
CA SER A 176 7.04 -8.62 19.29
C SER A 176 6.29 -9.96 19.22
N GLN A 177 5.62 -10.35 20.30
CA GLN A 177 4.84 -11.58 20.35
C GLN A 177 3.66 -11.55 19.36
N TYR A 178 2.93 -10.43 19.27
CA TYR A 178 1.84 -10.29 18.30
C TYR A 178 2.34 -10.35 16.85
N GLY A 179 3.50 -9.75 16.55
CA GLY A 179 4.12 -9.89 15.23
C GLY A 179 4.45 -11.35 14.89
N GLN A 180 5.07 -12.08 15.83
CA GLN A 180 5.38 -13.50 15.64
C GLN A 180 4.13 -14.37 15.49
N GLU A 181 3.12 -14.13 16.33
CA GLU A 181 1.85 -14.85 16.28
C GLU A 181 1.13 -14.59 14.95
N LEU A 182 1.06 -13.32 14.52
CA LEU A 182 0.50 -12.93 13.22
C LEU A 182 1.19 -13.68 12.07
N LEU A 183 2.52 -13.63 12.02
CA LEU A 183 3.30 -14.24 10.94
C LEU A 183 3.21 -15.78 10.94
N SER A 184 2.98 -16.41 12.10
CA SER A 184 2.73 -17.85 12.18
C SER A 184 1.48 -18.29 11.40
N HIS A 185 0.53 -17.38 11.14
CA HIS A 185 -0.67 -17.65 10.35
C HIS A 185 -0.52 -17.34 8.85
N THR A 186 0.67 -16.92 8.39
CA THR A 186 0.94 -16.63 6.96
C THR A 186 0.48 -17.75 6.02
N PRO A 187 0.75 -19.05 6.28
CA PRO A 187 0.33 -20.12 5.37
C PRO A 187 -1.18 -20.16 5.15
N MET A 188 -1.97 -19.95 6.20
CA MET A 188 -3.44 -19.96 6.13
C MET A 188 -3.97 -18.77 5.33
N VAL A 189 -3.34 -17.60 5.46
CA VAL A 189 -3.72 -16.41 4.69
C VAL A 189 -3.36 -16.56 3.23
N VAL A 190 -2.17 -17.07 2.93
CA VAL A 190 -1.73 -17.33 1.56
C VAL A 190 -2.68 -18.32 0.88
N GLU A 191 -3.04 -19.41 1.56
CA GLU A 191 -4.02 -20.37 1.05
C GLU A 191 -5.39 -19.71 0.80
N PHE A 192 -5.88 -18.91 1.75
CA PHE A 192 -7.13 -18.18 1.59
C PHE A 192 -7.09 -17.23 0.38
N LEU A 193 -6.02 -16.44 0.23
CA LEU A 193 -5.87 -15.51 -0.89
C LEU A 193 -5.82 -16.24 -2.23
N MET A 194 -5.13 -17.38 -2.31
CA MET A 194 -5.12 -18.22 -3.51
C MET A 194 -6.52 -18.74 -3.85
N GLN A 195 -7.26 -19.22 -2.87
CA GLN A 195 -8.65 -19.64 -3.07
C GLN A 195 -9.55 -18.50 -3.53
N GLN A 196 -9.31 -17.25 -3.08
CA GLN A 196 -10.08 -16.10 -3.56
C GLN A 196 -9.64 -15.62 -4.95
N SER A 197 -8.37 -15.74 -5.31
CA SER A 197 -7.86 -15.35 -6.64
C SER A 197 -8.31 -16.29 -7.75
N ASP A 198 -8.38 -17.59 -7.47
CA ASP A 198 -8.73 -18.61 -8.48
C ASP A 198 -10.22 -18.69 -8.80
N LYS A 199 -11.08 -18.16 -7.92
CA LYS A 199 -12.54 -18.14 -8.14
C LYS A 199 -12.89 -17.27 -9.34
N ARG A 200 -13.01 -17.87 -10.52
CA ARG A 200 -13.61 -17.23 -11.69
C ARG A 200 -15.07 -16.89 -11.36
N PHE A 201 -15.42 -15.63 -11.50
CA PHE A 201 -16.78 -15.18 -11.23
C PHE A 201 -17.63 -15.54 -12.45
N ASP A 202 -18.27 -16.71 -12.40
CA ASP A 202 -19.15 -17.18 -13.47
C ASP A 202 -20.45 -16.38 -13.41
N GLY A 203 -20.57 -15.34 -14.25
CA GLY A 203 -21.80 -14.55 -14.42
C GLY A 203 -21.89 -13.22 -13.66
N GLY A 204 -20.78 -12.68 -13.13
CA GLY A 204 -20.76 -11.38 -12.42
C GLY A 204 -20.41 -10.20 -13.32
N VAL A 205 -20.81 -9.00 -12.92
CA VAL A 205 -20.39 -7.75 -13.57
C VAL A 205 -18.87 -7.58 -13.38
N PRO A 206 -18.08 -7.30 -14.44
CA PRO A 206 -16.62 -7.17 -14.36
C PRO A 206 -16.10 -6.27 -13.24
N VAL A 207 -16.84 -5.20 -12.93
CA VAL A 207 -16.52 -4.24 -11.84
C VAL A 207 -16.38 -4.93 -10.48
N GLN A 208 -17.28 -5.86 -10.13
CA GLN A 208 -17.22 -6.57 -8.85
C GLN A 208 -16.02 -7.50 -8.75
N LEU A 209 -15.61 -8.10 -9.87
CA LEU A 209 -14.41 -8.92 -9.94
C LEU A 209 -13.15 -8.07 -9.72
N HIS A 210 -13.07 -6.90 -10.37
CA HIS A 210 -11.95 -5.99 -10.22
C HIS A 210 -11.83 -5.42 -8.79
N ASP A 211 -12.95 -5.04 -8.17
CA ASP A 211 -12.97 -4.59 -6.77
C ASP A 211 -12.51 -5.68 -5.80
N ARG A 212 -12.91 -6.94 -6.04
CA ARG A 212 -12.43 -8.08 -5.25
C ARG A 212 -10.93 -8.28 -5.42
N ASN A 213 -10.42 -8.26 -6.65
CA ASN A 213 -8.99 -8.42 -6.92
C ASN A 213 -8.17 -7.32 -6.23
N ARG A 214 -8.65 -6.07 -6.28
CA ARG A 214 -8.05 -4.93 -5.57
C ARG A 214 -8.00 -5.16 -4.06
N LYS A 215 -9.05 -5.77 -3.46
CA LYS A 215 -9.05 -6.14 -2.03
C LYS A 215 -8.10 -7.30 -1.72
N ILE A 216 -7.99 -8.30 -2.60
CA ILE A 216 -7.01 -9.39 -2.45
C ILE A 216 -5.58 -8.82 -2.44
N LEU A 217 -5.28 -7.90 -3.37
CA LEU A 217 -3.97 -7.23 -3.43
C LEU A 217 -3.68 -6.38 -2.19
N ARG A 218 -4.67 -5.64 -1.66
CA ARG A 218 -4.49 -4.89 -0.41
C ARG A 218 -4.20 -5.79 0.79
N CYS A 219 -4.93 -6.90 0.89
CA CYS A 219 -4.66 -7.89 1.93
C CYS A 219 -3.22 -8.41 1.79
N LEU A 220 -2.82 -8.82 0.58
CA LEU A 220 -1.46 -9.28 0.32
C LEU A 220 -0.42 -8.20 0.69
N LEU A 221 -0.62 -6.95 0.29
CA LEU A 221 0.27 -5.83 0.60
C LEU A 221 0.45 -5.64 2.11
N SER A 222 -0.64 -5.66 2.87
CA SER A 222 -0.63 -5.54 4.33
C SER A 222 0.19 -6.66 5.00
N TRP A 223 0.04 -7.90 4.52
CA TRP A 223 0.82 -9.03 5.01
C TRP A 223 2.29 -8.96 4.61
N VAL A 224 2.60 -8.52 3.39
CA VAL A 224 3.98 -8.30 2.94
C VAL A 224 4.63 -7.25 3.83
N ARG A 225 3.95 -6.13 4.12
CA ARG A 225 4.37 -5.08 5.06
C ARG A 225 4.66 -5.58 6.47
N ALA A 226 3.88 -6.55 6.94
CA ALA A 226 4.11 -7.20 8.23
C ALA A 226 5.29 -8.21 8.23
N GLY A 227 5.84 -8.54 7.06
CA GLY A 227 6.97 -9.46 6.93
C GLY A 227 6.57 -10.88 6.52
N CYS A 228 5.42 -11.06 5.85
CA CYS A 228 5.09 -12.35 5.26
C CYS A 228 6.14 -12.75 4.21
N PHE A 229 6.30 -14.06 3.97
CA PHE A 229 7.28 -14.64 3.04
C PHE A 229 8.76 -14.50 3.41
N THR A 230 9.11 -13.89 4.54
CA THR A 230 10.51 -13.77 5.02
C THR A 230 11.19 -15.12 5.21
N GLU A 231 10.43 -16.15 5.58
CA GLU A 231 10.94 -17.52 5.80
C GLU A 231 10.88 -18.42 4.55
N ILE A 232 10.39 -17.92 3.41
CA ILE A 232 10.32 -18.72 2.18
C ILE A 232 11.71 -18.89 1.58
N SER A 233 12.01 -20.12 1.12
CA SER A 233 13.25 -20.41 0.40
C SER A 233 13.42 -19.54 -0.84
N GLN A 234 14.65 -19.05 -1.05
CA GLN A 234 15.01 -18.24 -2.21
C GLN A 234 14.55 -18.92 -3.51
N GLY A 235 13.84 -18.16 -4.36
CA GLY A 235 13.33 -18.63 -5.66
C GLY A 235 11.93 -19.27 -5.63
N SER A 236 11.41 -19.72 -4.49
CA SER A 236 10.05 -20.29 -4.43
C SER A 236 8.96 -19.23 -4.59
N LEU A 237 9.23 -18.00 -4.13
CA LEU A 237 8.31 -16.87 -4.29
C LEU A 237 8.12 -16.49 -5.77
N ALA A 238 9.18 -16.58 -6.59
CA ALA A 238 9.13 -16.26 -8.01
C ALA A 238 8.16 -17.17 -8.81
N ALA A 239 8.00 -18.41 -8.37
CA ALA A 239 7.07 -19.37 -8.95
C ALA A 239 5.69 -19.37 -8.27
N HIS A 240 5.48 -18.53 -7.25
CA HIS A 240 4.27 -18.58 -6.44
C HIS A 240 3.03 -18.10 -7.22
N PRO A 241 1.89 -18.81 -7.19
CA PRO A 241 0.68 -18.42 -7.93
C PRO A 241 0.17 -17.01 -7.64
N LEU A 242 0.29 -16.55 -6.38
CA LEU A 242 -0.07 -15.17 -6.02
C LEU A 242 0.80 -14.12 -6.74
N LEU A 243 2.08 -14.40 -7.01
CA LEU A 243 2.90 -13.47 -7.76
C LEU A 243 2.42 -13.35 -9.20
N ASN A 244 2.03 -14.46 -9.84
CA ASN A 244 1.40 -14.43 -11.16
C ASN A 244 0.07 -13.65 -11.15
N PHE A 245 -0.73 -13.79 -10.08
CA PHE A 245 -1.95 -12.99 -9.90
C PHE A 245 -1.66 -11.48 -9.80
N VAL A 246 -0.63 -11.08 -9.05
CA VAL A 246 -0.19 -9.68 -8.95
C VAL A 246 0.24 -9.16 -10.32
N PHE A 247 1.07 -9.91 -11.05
CA PHE A 247 1.49 -9.55 -12.40
C PHE A 247 0.33 -9.38 -13.38
N ASN A 248 -0.63 -10.30 -13.38
CA ASN A 248 -1.81 -10.19 -14.23
C ASN A 248 -2.67 -8.97 -13.87
N SER A 249 -2.64 -8.55 -12.60
CA SER A 249 -3.38 -7.38 -12.12
C SER A 249 -2.80 -6.04 -12.60
N LEU A 250 -1.56 -6.02 -13.12
CA LEU A 250 -0.97 -4.84 -13.78
C LEU A 250 -1.69 -4.48 -15.09
N GLN A 251 -2.35 -5.44 -15.74
CA GLN A 251 -3.10 -5.19 -16.98
C GLN A 251 -4.50 -4.59 -16.72
N VAL A 252 -4.85 -4.35 -15.46
CA VAL A 252 -6.18 -3.88 -15.06
C VAL A 252 -6.04 -2.55 -14.33
N GLN A 253 -6.57 -1.48 -14.94
CA GLN A 253 -6.39 -0.09 -14.49
C GLN A 253 -6.81 0.16 -13.02
N SER A 254 -7.85 -0.52 -12.53
CA SER A 254 -8.36 -0.36 -11.16
C SER A 254 -7.53 -1.09 -10.10
N SER A 255 -6.67 -2.04 -10.49
CA SER A 255 -5.76 -2.76 -9.60
C SER A 255 -4.28 -2.43 -9.81
N PHE A 256 -3.95 -1.68 -10.86
CA PHE A 256 -2.58 -1.34 -11.24
C PHE A 256 -1.75 -0.79 -10.07
N ASP A 257 -2.24 0.26 -9.40
CA ASP A 257 -1.49 0.93 -8.31
C ASP A 257 -1.13 -0.05 -7.19
N VAL A 258 -2.14 -0.80 -6.73
CA VAL A 258 -1.95 -1.75 -5.63
C VAL A 258 -1.04 -2.91 -6.06
N ALA A 259 -1.08 -3.31 -7.33
CA ALA A 259 -0.16 -4.33 -7.84
C ALA A 259 1.28 -3.83 -7.93
N ILE A 260 1.51 -2.57 -8.34
CA ILE A 260 2.82 -1.93 -8.29
C ILE A 260 3.32 -1.85 -6.84
N GLU A 261 2.50 -1.37 -5.91
CA GLU A 261 2.85 -1.30 -4.49
C GLU A 261 3.27 -2.67 -3.94
N VAL A 262 2.51 -3.74 -4.24
CA VAL A 262 2.85 -5.11 -3.81
C VAL A 262 4.21 -5.55 -4.37
N LEU A 263 4.48 -5.30 -5.65
CA LEU A 263 5.74 -5.72 -6.27
C LEU A 263 6.94 -4.94 -5.71
N VAL A 264 6.82 -3.62 -5.57
CA VAL A 264 7.84 -2.76 -4.95
C VAL A 264 8.16 -3.22 -3.54
N GLU A 265 7.12 -3.45 -2.74
CA GLU A 265 7.26 -3.88 -1.35
C GLU A 265 7.90 -5.28 -1.24
N LEU A 266 7.58 -6.20 -2.15
CA LEU A 266 8.20 -7.52 -2.22
C LEU A 266 9.68 -7.44 -2.66
N VAL A 267 10.01 -6.57 -3.60
CA VAL A 267 11.39 -6.35 -4.08
C VAL A 267 12.30 -5.90 -2.95
N GLY A 268 11.85 -4.91 -2.16
CA GLY A 268 12.63 -4.40 -1.03
C GLY A 268 12.84 -5.40 0.11
N ARG A 269 12.05 -6.48 0.17
CA ARG A 269 12.11 -7.49 1.26
C ARG A 269 12.73 -8.83 0.87
N HIS A 270 12.87 -9.16 -0.42
CA HIS A 270 13.26 -10.50 -0.85
C HIS A 270 14.40 -10.48 -1.86
N GLU A 271 15.62 -10.81 -1.41
CA GLU A 271 16.86 -10.78 -2.21
C GLU A 271 16.78 -11.58 -3.53
N GLY A 272 16.03 -12.69 -3.57
CA GLY A 272 15.90 -13.53 -4.77
C GLY A 272 14.86 -13.06 -5.78
N LEU A 273 14.02 -12.09 -5.43
CA LEU A 273 12.92 -11.62 -6.28
C LEU A 273 13.37 -10.68 -7.41
N PRO A 274 14.31 -9.73 -7.20
CA PRO A 274 14.80 -8.85 -8.27
C PRO A 274 15.20 -9.59 -9.54
N GLN A 275 15.95 -10.70 -9.43
CA GLN A 275 16.35 -11.51 -10.59
C GLN A 275 15.13 -12.06 -11.36
N ALA A 276 14.11 -12.53 -10.66
CA ALA A 276 12.91 -13.09 -11.28
C ALA A 276 12.06 -12.02 -11.98
N LEU A 277 11.95 -10.82 -11.37
CA LEU A 277 11.22 -9.71 -11.99
C LEU A 277 12.01 -9.08 -13.14
N LEU A 278 13.34 -9.05 -13.06
CA LEU A 278 14.21 -8.60 -14.14
C LEU A 278 13.93 -9.39 -15.43
N CYS A 279 13.78 -10.71 -15.33
CA CYS A 279 13.38 -11.56 -16.46
C CYS A 279 12.00 -11.23 -17.05
N ARG A 280 11.14 -10.48 -16.34
CA ARG A 280 9.82 -10.03 -16.81
C ARG A 280 9.84 -8.62 -17.39
N VAL A 281 10.91 -7.85 -17.19
CA VAL A 281 11.00 -6.45 -17.64
C VAL A 281 10.79 -6.30 -19.15
N PRO A 282 11.39 -7.12 -20.05
CA PRO A 282 11.11 -6.99 -21.47
C PRO A 282 9.62 -7.10 -21.81
N PHE A 283 8.91 -8.01 -21.13
CA PHE A 283 7.47 -8.16 -21.32
C PHE A 283 6.68 -6.96 -20.79
N LEU A 284 7.01 -6.45 -19.60
CA LEU A 284 6.36 -5.24 -19.04
C LEU A 284 6.59 -4.02 -19.92
N LYS A 285 7.80 -3.88 -20.46
CA LYS A 285 8.16 -2.80 -21.37
C LYS A 285 7.28 -2.83 -22.62
N GLU A 286 7.23 -3.96 -23.32
CA GLU A 286 6.49 -4.10 -24.58
C GLU A 286 4.97 -4.02 -24.37
N LEU A 287 4.44 -4.67 -23.33
CA LEU A 287 3.00 -4.79 -23.13
C LEU A 287 2.36 -3.57 -22.47
N LEU A 288 3.07 -2.89 -21.55
CA LEU A 288 2.49 -1.84 -20.72
C LEU A 288 3.17 -0.48 -20.94
N LEU A 289 4.51 -0.43 -20.90
CA LEU A 289 5.22 0.85 -20.95
C LEU A 289 5.15 1.52 -22.32
N LEU A 290 5.43 0.81 -23.41
CA LEU A 290 5.42 1.41 -24.76
C LEU A 290 4.04 1.95 -25.16
N PRO A 291 2.92 1.22 -24.92
CA PRO A 291 1.59 1.80 -25.10
C PRO A 291 1.35 3.02 -24.22
N ALA A 292 1.70 2.96 -22.93
CA ALA A 292 1.51 4.08 -22.01
C ALA A 292 2.29 5.33 -22.42
N LEU A 293 3.53 5.19 -22.90
CA LEU A 293 4.32 6.29 -23.46
C LEU A 293 3.69 6.91 -24.70
N THR A 294 3.02 6.10 -25.53
CA THR A 294 2.33 6.57 -26.74
C THR A 294 1.03 7.30 -26.39
N ASP A 295 0.29 6.78 -25.42
CA ASP A 295 -1.00 7.30 -25.00
C ASP A 295 -0.88 8.45 -23.98
N GLY A 296 0.31 8.68 -23.43
CA GLY A 296 0.56 9.66 -22.38
C GLY A 296 -0.02 9.26 -21.02
N ASP A 297 -0.12 7.95 -20.74
CA ASP A 297 -0.63 7.44 -19.45
C ASP A 297 0.45 7.55 -18.37
N GLU A 298 0.58 8.74 -17.79
CA GLU A 298 1.56 9.07 -16.74
C GLU A 298 1.48 8.13 -15.54
N LYS A 299 0.27 7.64 -15.22
CA LYS A 299 0.04 6.72 -14.11
C LYS A 299 0.75 5.39 -14.36
N VAL A 300 0.60 4.82 -15.56
CA VAL A 300 1.27 3.56 -15.92
C VAL A 300 2.79 3.76 -16.06
N ILE A 301 3.21 4.86 -16.68
CA ILE A 301 4.64 5.19 -16.85
C ILE A 301 5.30 5.33 -15.48
N GLY A 302 4.75 6.16 -14.58
CA GLY A 302 5.29 6.39 -13.24
C GLY A 302 5.31 5.12 -12.39
N GLY A 303 4.24 4.31 -12.43
CA GLY A 303 4.20 3.04 -11.71
C GLY A 303 5.27 2.04 -12.16
N LEU A 304 5.49 1.92 -13.48
CA LEU A 304 6.53 1.05 -14.03
C LEU A 304 7.94 1.60 -13.79
N ALA A 305 8.12 2.92 -13.88
CA ALA A 305 9.38 3.59 -13.55
C ALA A 305 9.79 3.31 -12.10
N CYS A 306 8.83 3.43 -11.17
CA CYS A 306 9.03 3.08 -9.76
C CYS A 306 9.43 1.61 -9.59
N LEU A 307 8.65 0.67 -10.14
CA LEU A 307 8.95 -0.76 -10.03
C LEU A 307 10.33 -1.13 -10.60
N MET A 308 10.67 -0.64 -11.79
CA MET A 308 11.95 -0.94 -12.44
C MET A 308 13.13 -0.31 -11.69
N SER A 309 12.95 0.90 -11.15
CA SER A 309 13.96 1.55 -10.30
C SER A 309 14.21 0.74 -9.03
N GLU A 310 13.17 0.22 -8.39
CA GLU A 310 13.27 -0.62 -7.19
C GLU A 310 13.97 -1.96 -7.49
N ILE A 311 13.64 -2.62 -8.61
CA ILE A 311 14.33 -3.86 -9.04
C ILE A 311 15.83 -3.61 -9.17
N GLY A 312 16.21 -2.52 -9.83
CA GLY A 312 17.60 -2.17 -10.07
C GLY A 312 18.36 -1.77 -8.80
N GLN A 313 17.72 -1.03 -7.90
CA GLN A 313 18.30 -0.62 -6.62
C GLN A 313 18.46 -1.77 -5.64
N ALA A 314 17.53 -2.73 -5.63
CA ALA A 314 17.62 -3.92 -4.78
C ALA A 314 18.73 -4.89 -5.21
N ALA A 315 19.11 -4.89 -6.49
CA ALA A 315 20.13 -5.79 -7.04
C ALA A 315 21.03 -5.13 -8.11
N PRO A 316 21.82 -4.10 -7.75
CA PRO A 316 22.66 -3.37 -8.71
C PRO A 316 23.71 -4.26 -9.36
N SER A 317 24.15 -5.32 -8.68
CA SER A 317 25.07 -6.32 -9.22
C SER A 317 24.52 -7.00 -10.48
N LEU A 318 23.20 -7.28 -10.52
CA LEU A 318 22.55 -7.92 -11.67
C LEU A 318 22.43 -6.96 -12.86
N ILE A 319 22.22 -5.67 -12.59
CA ILE A 319 22.14 -4.66 -13.64
C ILE A 319 23.50 -4.50 -14.33
N VAL A 320 24.56 -4.46 -13.53
CA VAL A 320 25.93 -4.32 -14.01
C VAL A 320 26.41 -5.50 -14.87
N GLU A 321 25.80 -6.68 -14.77
CA GLU A 321 26.10 -7.81 -15.68
C GLU A 321 25.78 -7.49 -17.16
N ALA A 322 25.02 -6.43 -17.43
CA ALA A 322 24.66 -5.99 -18.78
C ALA A 322 23.99 -7.11 -19.61
N SER A 323 23.18 -7.95 -18.95
CA SER A 323 22.33 -8.92 -19.63
C SER A 323 21.29 -8.21 -20.52
N PRO A 324 20.70 -8.89 -21.51
CA PRO A 324 19.63 -8.32 -22.32
C PRO A 324 18.48 -7.75 -21.48
N GLU A 325 18.14 -8.40 -20.37
CA GLU A 325 17.10 -7.97 -19.45
C GLU A 325 17.50 -6.72 -18.66
N ALA A 326 18.75 -6.64 -18.20
CA ALA A 326 19.30 -5.46 -17.53
C ALA A 326 19.35 -4.24 -18.46
N LEU A 327 19.76 -4.43 -19.71
CA LEU A 327 19.75 -3.37 -20.71
C LEU A 327 18.33 -2.95 -21.08
N ALA A 328 17.38 -3.89 -21.14
CA ALA A 328 15.97 -3.57 -21.35
C ALA A 328 15.38 -2.75 -20.19
N LEU A 329 15.80 -3.02 -18.94
CA LEU A 329 15.43 -2.21 -17.77
C LEU A 329 15.99 -0.79 -17.88
N ALA A 330 17.29 -0.65 -18.18
CA ALA A 330 17.91 0.65 -18.31
C ALA A 330 17.28 1.48 -19.45
N ASP A 331 17.00 0.85 -20.59
CA ASP A 331 16.35 1.49 -21.73
C ASP A 331 14.88 1.88 -21.45
N ALA A 332 14.14 1.05 -20.71
CA ALA A 332 12.80 1.39 -20.25
C ALA A 332 12.80 2.59 -19.30
N LEU A 333 13.71 2.63 -18.31
CA LEU A 333 13.86 3.77 -17.41
C LEU A 333 14.31 5.03 -18.14
N LEU A 334 15.21 4.90 -19.13
CA LEU A 334 15.61 6.03 -19.97
C LEU A 334 14.42 6.59 -20.76
N SER A 335 13.54 5.73 -21.28
CA SER A 335 12.31 6.15 -21.95
C SER A 335 11.37 6.88 -20.99
N CYS A 336 11.32 6.49 -19.71
CA CYS A 336 10.56 7.20 -18.68
C CYS A 336 11.17 8.57 -18.35
N VAL A 337 12.50 8.68 -18.28
CA VAL A 337 13.19 9.96 -18.07
C VAL A 337 12.93 10.92 -19.23
N ALA A 338 12.98 10.42 -20.47
CA ALA A 338 12.75 11.22 -21.67
C ALA A 338 11.28 11.61 -21.87
N PHE A 339 10.35 10.99 -21.14
CA PHE A 339 8.93 11.30 -21.24
C PHE A 339 8.65 12.74 -20.78
N PRO A 340 7.94 13.56 -21.58
CA PRO A 340 7.73 14.97 -21.28
C PRO A 340 6.57 15.23 -20.31
N SER A 341 6.67 14.76 -19.05
CA SER A 341 5.67 15.10 -18.01
C SER A 341 5.73 16.60 -17.65
N GLU A 342 4.61 17.18 -17.21
CA GLU A 342 4.55 18.62 -16.86
C GLU A 342 5.21 18.94 -15.50
N ASP A 343 5.35 17.95 -14.63
CA ASP A 343 5.73 18.08 -13.22
C ASP A 343 7.12 17.53 -12.88
N TRP A 344 7.81 16.93 -13.88
CA TRP A 344 9.07 16.21 -13.73
C TRP A 344 9.04 15.02 -12.76
N GLU A 345 7.90 14.64 -12.17
CA GLU A 345 7.80 13.61 -11.13
C GLU A 345 8.31 12.24 -11.61
N ILE A 346 7.95 11.87 -12.84
CA ILE A 346 8.39 10.59 -13.44
C ILE A 346 9.91 10.55 -13.57
N ALA A 347 10.51 11.61 -14.13
CA ALA A 347 11.96 11.66 -14.32
C ALA A 347 12.69 11.69 -12.96
N ASP A 348 12.21 12.51 -12.02
CA ASP A 348 12.76 12.67 -10.68
C ASP A 348 12.76 11.33 -9.90
N SER A 349 11.67 10.56 -10.00
CA SER A 349 11.53 9.27 -9.33
C SER A 349 12.60 8.23 -9.73
N THR A 350 13.25 8.38 -10.89
CA THR A 350 14.29 7.46 -11.37
C THR A 350 15.70 7.85 -10.95
N LEU A 351 15.93 9.07 -10.45
CA LEU A 351 17.27 9.61 -10.21
C LEU A 351 18.06 8.81 -9.18
N GLN A 352 17.38 8.29 -8.14
CA GLN A 352 18.02 7.46 -7.12
C GLN A 352 18.56 6.15 -7.70
N PHE A 353 17.85 5.52 -8.63
CA PHE A 353 18.34 4.34 -9.34
C PHE A 353 19.61 4.66 -10.13
N TRP A 354 19.58 5.74 -10.93
CA TRP A 354 20.73 6.11 -11.76
C TRP A 354 21.97 6.45 -10.92
N SER A 355 21.77 7.15 -9.80
CA SER A 355 22.85 7.50 -8.87
C SER A 355 23.43 6.24 -8.21
N THR A 356 22.57 5.33 -7.75
CA THR A 356 22.97 4.05 -7.15
C THR A 356 23.76 3.20 -8.14
N LEU A 357 23.29 3.10 -9.38
CA LEU A 357 23.97 2.35 -10.44
C LEU A 357 25.33 2.97 -10.80
N ALA A 358 25.38 4.30 -10.94
CA ALA A 358 26.60 5.00 -11.29
C ALA A 358 27.67 4.83 -10.21
N SER A 359 27.30 5.10 -8.96
CA SER A 359 28.15 4.88 -7.77
C SER A 359 28.62 3.43 -7.67
N TYR A 360 27.74 2.45 -7.94
CA TYR A 360 28.12 1.03 -7.92
C TYR A 360 29.15 0.69 -9.01
N ILE A 361 28.99 1.19 -10.24
CA ILE A 361 29.95 0.97 -11.34
C ILE A 361 31.31 1.61 -11.01
N LEU A 362 31.31 2.85 -10.51
CA LEU A 362 32.53 3.57 -10.12
C LEU A 362 33.30 2.81 -9.02
N GLY A 363 32.55 2.27 -8.04
CA GLY A 363 33.07 1.52 -6.89
C GLY A 363 33.58 0.11 -7.18
N LEU A 364 33.42 -0.43 -8.40
CA LEU A 364 33.93 -1.76 -8.75
C LEU A 364 35.46 -1.85 -8.59
N ASP A 365 35.94 -2.84 -7.83
CA ASP A 365 37.36 -3.04 -7.54
C ASP A 365 38.19 -3.41 -8.79
N ALA A 366 39.44 -2.95 -8.79
CA ALA A 366 40.40 -3.18 -9.88
C ALA A 366 40.80 -4.66 -10.07
N SER A 367 40.49 -5.54 -9.11
CA SER A 367 40.75 -6.99 -9.22
C SER A 367 39.91 -7.68 -10.29
N ILE A 368 38.85 -7.02 -10.78
CA ILE A 368 37.98 -7.45 -11.89
C ILE A 368 38.16 -6.54 -13.13
N ALA A 369 39.36 -6.01 -13.37
CA ALA A 369 39.65 -4.99 -14.39
C ALA A 369 39.13 -5.31 -15.82
N LYS A 370 39.06 -6.59 -16.21
CA LYS A 370 38.50 -6.97 -17.52
C LYS A 370 36.98 -6.83 -17.59
N ASN A 371 36.26 -7.14 -16.52
CA ASN A 371 34.80 -6.95 -16.47
C ASN A 371 34.47 -5.48 -16.21
N LYS A 372 35.25 -4.76 -15.39
CA LYS A 372 35.03 -3.33 -15.14
C LYS A 372 35.04 -2.51 -16.43
N LYS A 373 36.07 -2.67 -17.28
CA LYS A 373 36.14 -1.95 -18.55
C LYS A 373 35.01 -2.33 -19.51
N HIS A 374 34.65 -3.61 -19.59
CA HIS A 374 33.53 -4.06 -20.41
C HIS A 374 32.21 -3.45 -19.94
N VAL A 375 31.96 -3.42 -18.63
CA VAL A 375 30.78 -2.78 -18.02
C VAL A 375 30.77 -1.28 -18.31
N GLU A 376 31.89 -0.59 -18.08
CA GLU A 376 32.01 0.84 -18.40
C GLU A 376 31.71 1.11 -19.87
N ASP A 377 32.28 0.33 -20.79
CA ASP A 377 32.05 0.48 -22.23
C ASP A 377 30.57 0.23 -22.62
N MET A 378 29.91 -0.75 -21.99
CA MET A 378 28.49 -1.07 -22.23
C MET A 378 27.54 0.01 -21.70
N PHE A 379 27.79 0.49 -20.47
CA PHE A 379 26.97 1.51 -19.84
C PHE A 379 27.34 2.94 -20.26
N PHE A 380 28.47 3.15 -20.94
CA PHE A 380 28.84 4.44 -21.48
C PHE A 380 27.75 5.02 -22.40
N SER A 381 27.21 4.21 -23.31
CA SER A 381 26.14 4.64 -24.21
C SER A 381 24.85 4.96 -23.45
N VAL A 382 24.52 4.15 -22.42
CA VAL A 382 23.35 4.33 -21.56
C VAL A 382 23.43 5.64 -20.79
N PHE A 383 24.54 5.89 -20.08
CA PHE A 383 24.73 7.13 -19.32
C PHE A 383 24.88 8.35 -20.21
N SER A 384 25.42 8.19 -21.42
CA SER A 384 25.46 9.25 -22.43
C SER A 384 24.06 9.63 -22.88
N ALA A 385 23.19 8.66 -23.17
CA ALA A 385 21.81 8.92 -23.54
C ALA A 385 20.98 9.47 -22.36
N LEU A 386 21.26 8.99 -21.15
CA LEU A 386 20.68 9.54 -19.92
C LEU A 386 21.02 11.02 -19.76
N LEU A 387 22.29 11.40 -19.96
CA LEU A 387 22.70 12.79 -19.88
C LEU A 387 21.91 13.66 -20.87
N ASP A 388 21.73 13.21 -22.11
CA ASP A 388 20.93 13.94 -23.10
C ASP A 388 19.48 14.11 -22.65
N ALA A 389 18.87 13.03 -22.14
CA ALA A 389 17.49 13.06 -21.66
C ALA A 389 17.34 14.00 -20.46
N LEU A 390 18.23 13.93 -19.47
CA LEU A 390 18.22 14.80 -18.29
C LEU A 390 18.42 16.27 -18.66
N LEU A 391 19.36 16.56 -19.57
CA LEU A 391 19.60 17.91 -20.04
C LEU A 391 18.38 18.46 -20.80
N LEU A 392 17.76 17.65 -21.65
CA LEU A 392 16.54 18.02 -22.37
C LEU A 392 15.41 18.36 -21.39
N ARG A 393 15.20 17.53 -20.35
CA ARG A 393 14.16 17.76 -19.34
C ARG A 393 14.48 18.93 -18.41
N ALA A 394 15.76 19.23 -18.21
CA ALA A 394 16.20 20.35 -17.39
C ALA A 394 16.22 21.69 -18.15
N GLN A 395 15.88 21.75 -19.45
CA GLN A 395 15.81 23.00 -20.20
C GLN A 395 14.69 23.92 -19.69
N VAL A 396 14.90 25.24 -19.85
CA VAL A 396 13.84 26.23 -19.63
C VAL A 396 13.16 26.46 -20.97
N ASP A 397 11.85 26.25 -21.03
CA ASP A 397 11.10 26.57 -22.24
C ASP A 397 11.04 28.09 -22.46
N GLU A 398 10.97 28.52 -23.72
CA GLU A 398 10.82 29.95 -24.07
C GLU A 398 9.52 30.58 -23.51
N SER A 399 8.56 29.76 -23.09
CA SER A 399 7.33 30.18 -22.42
C SER A 399 7.52 30.58 -20.95
N SER A 400 8.65 30.24 -20.32
CA SER A 400 8.96 30.59 -18.92
C SER A 400 9.53 32.01 -18.76
N PHE A 401 9.64 32.77 -19.86
CA PHE A 401 10.02 34.17 -19.83
C PHE A 401 8.75 35.03 -19.72
N ASN A 402 8.58 35.71 -18.59
CA ASN A 402 7.53 36.71 -18.47
C ASN A 402 7.83 37.93 -19.37
N ASP A 403 6.81 38.73 -19.71
CA ASP A 403 6.93 39.95 -20.55
C ASP A 403 8.02 40.94 -20.05
N ASP A 404 8.40 40.87 -18.78
CA ASP A 404 9.47 41.68 -18.14
C ASP A 404 10.89 41.06 -18.23
N GLY A 405 11.06 39.91 -18.90
CA GLY A 405 12.35 39.21 -19.04
C GLY A 405 12.85 38.49 -17.78
N MET A 406 12.03 38.43 -16.72
CA MET A 406 12.27 37.59 -15.55
C MET A 406 11.87 36.15 -15.85
N VAL A 407 12.77 35.21 -15.55
CA VAL A 407 12.50 33.76 -15.65
C VAL A 407 11.75 33.35 -14.40
N ASP A 408 10.47 32.98 -14.55
CA ASP A 408 9.69 32.37 -13.48
C ASP A 408 9.75 30.85 -13.69
N LEU A 409 10.69 30.20 -13.02
CA LEU A 409 10.88 28.76 -13.15
C LEU A 409 9.81 28.03 -12.34
N PRO A 410 9.15 27.02 -12.91
CA PRO A 410 8.27 26.15 -12.12
C PRO A 410 9.03 25.53 -10.95
N ASP A 411 8.41 25.50 -9.77
CA ASP A 411 9.02 24.92 -8.55
C ASP A 411 9.49 23.47 -8.78
N GLY A 412 8.74 22.68 -9.56
CA GLY A 412 9.10 21.31 -9.95
C GLY A 412 10.41 21.24 -10.73
N LEU A 413 10.63 22.15 -11.69
CA LEU A 413 11.88 22.23 -12.45
C LEU A 413 13.06 22.65 -11.57
N VAL A 414 12.83 23.56 -10.61
CA VAL A 414 13.86 23.96 -9.65
C VAL A 414 14.28 22.77 -8.79
N GLN A 415 13.31 22.03 -8.24
CA GLN A 415 13.57 20.86 -7.43
C GLN A 415 14.29 19.76 -8.23
N PHE A 416 13.81 19.47 -9.43
CA PHE A 416 14.43 18.50 -10.33
C PHE A 416 15.90 18.84 -10.59
N ARG A 417 16.21 20.10 -10.96
CA ARG A 417 17.58 20.56 -11.19
C ARG A 417 18.49 20.42 -9.96
N MET A 418 17.96 20.66 -8.76
CA MET A 418 18.72 20.45 -7.52
C MET A 418 19.05 18.97 -7.31
N ASN A 419 18.08 18.09 -7.58
CA ASN A 419 18.26 16.64 -7.44
C ASN A 419 19.25 16.06 -8.48
N LEU A 420 19.45 16.72 -9.63
CA LEU A 420 20.42 16.28 -10.65
C LEU A 420 21.88 16.48 -10.26
N VAL A 421 22.20 17.39 -9.33
CA VAL A 421 23.59 17.87 -9.12
C VAL A 421 24.55 16.72 -8.80
N GLU A 422 24.18 15.85 -7.87
CA GLU A 422 25.03 14.71 -7.46
C GLU A 422 25.17 13.70 -8.61
N LEU A 423 24.05 13.37 -9.26
CA LEU A 423 24.04 12.43 -10.39
C LEU A 423 24.91 12.93 -11.56
N LEU A 424 24.88 14.22 -11.88
CA LEU A 424 25.70 14.79 -12.95
C LEU A 424 27.21 14.65 -12.66
N VAL A 425 27.62 14.70 -11.39
CA VAL A 425 29.01 14.46 -11.00
C VAL A 425 29.40 13.01 -11.28
N ASP A 426 28.56 12.04 -10.91
CA ASP A 426 28.80 10.62 -11.15
C ASP A 426 28.81 10.30 -12.65
N ILE A 427 27.87 10.87 -13.43
CA ILE A 427 27.83 10.75 -14.89
C ILE A 427 29.11 11.31 -15.52
N CYS A 428 29.60 12.47 -15.04
CA CYS A 428 30.84 13.07 -15.54
C CYS A 428 32.06 12.17 -15.30
N GLN A 429 32.11 11.47 -14.15
CA GLN A 429 33.18 10.51 -13.87
C GLN A 429 33.12 9.31 -14.81
N LEU A 430 31.92 8.78 -15.09
CA LEU A 430 31.72 7.64 -15.99
C LEU A 430 32.01 7.97 -17.47
N LEU A 431 31.50 9.11 -17.95
CA LEU A 431 31.67 9.54 -19.34
C LEU A 431 33.03 10.19 -19.62
N ARG A 432 33.78 10.53 -18.57
CA ARG A 432 34.99 11.36 -18.60
C ARG A 432 34.68 12.82 -18.95
N SER A 433 35.45 13.72 -18.35
CA SER A 433 35.24 15.17 -18.45
C SER A 433 35.20 15.70 -19.89
N ALA A 434 36.01 15.15 -20.81
CA ALA A 434 36.06 15.62 -22.19
C ALA A 434 34.75 15.36 -22.96
N THR A 435 34.13 14.20 -22.77
CA THR A 435 32.86 13.87 -23.42
C THR A 435 31.70 14.56 -22.72
N PHE A 436 31.74 14.65 -21.39
CA PHE A 436 30.72 15.35 -20.62
C PHE A 436 30.59 16.83 -21.00
N ILE A 437 31.72 17.54 -21.18
CA ILE A 437 31.74 18.97 -21.56
C ILE A 437 31.29 19.20 -23.02
N GLN A 438 31.39 18.18 -23.88
CA GLN A 438 30.96 18.31 -25.28
C GLN A 438 29.44 18.26 -25.46
N LYS A 439 28.72 17.76 -24.47
CA LYS A 439 27.27 17.77 -24.38
C LYS A 439 26.83 19.00 -23.61
#